data_AF-A0A2G9UZZ3-F1
#
_entry.id   AF-A0A2G9UZZ3-F1
#
_cell.length_a   1.000
_cell.length_b   1.000
_cell.length_c   1.000
_cell.angle_alpha   90.00
_cell.angle_beta   90.00
_cell.angle_gamma   90.00
#
_symmetry.space_group_name_H-M   'P 1'
#
loop_
_entity.id
_entity.type
_entity.pdbx_description
1 polymer ?
#
loop_
_entity_poly.entity_id
_entity_poly.type
_entity_poly.pdbx_seq_one_letter_code
_entity_poly.pdbx_strand_id
1 'polypeptide(L)'
;MPFLYLALDLPPAPLYRDEQMQNIIPQVPLSVLLQKFNGTTEKEYKTYNENIMKRFELLRLPEYLIITYKRFQKNQWFVEKNPTIVNFPISNVDLFDCLSEDTRFDHKYTTYDLVANIVHDGKPDAGNYRIQLVHVGSRKWFELEDLHVKEILPQMIVLAESYIQIWKLNRLKTREERMSEGIDDDSSAS
;
A
#
# COMPACT_ATOMS: atom_id res chain seq x y z
N MET A 1 5.09 7.35 19.15
CA MET A 1 6.31 6.61 18.72
C MET A 1 6.64 7.04 17.30
N PRO A 2 7.88 7.46 16.97
CA PRO A 2 8.26 7.76 15.60
C PRO A 2 8.30 6.48 14.74
N PHE A 3 8.04 6.60 13.43
CA PHE A 3 8.12 5.50 12.47
C PHE A 3 8.87 5.94 11.21
N LEU A 4 9.51 5.00 10.52
CA LEU A 4 10.12 5.21 9.20
C LEU A 4 9.21 4.69 8.07
N TYR A 5 8.47 3.62 8.33
CA TYR A 5 7.56 2.99 7.39
C TYR A 5 6.33 2.41 8.10
N LEU A 6 5.24 2.25 7.36
CA LEU A 6 4.04 1.55 7.80
C LEU A 6 4.07 0.10 7.31
N ALA A 7 4.05 -0.84 8.25
CA ALA A 7 3.97 -2.25 7.92
C ALA A 7 2.51 -2.72 7.83
N LEU A 8 2.07 -3.08 6.63
CA LEU A 8 0.75 -3.62 6.36
C LEU A 8 0.77 -5.14 6.37
N ASP A 9 -0.18 -5.71 7.09
CA ASP A 9 -0.33 -7.16 7.19
C ASP A 9 -1.32 -7.61 6.12
N LEU A 10 -0.89 -8.47 5.21
CA LEU A 10 -1.76 -9.02 4.18
C LEU A 10 -2.69 -10.09 4.79
N PRO A 11 -3.92 -10.23 4.30
CA PRO A 11 -4.78 -11.35 4.69
C PRO A 11 -4.12 -12.68 4.31
N PRO A 12 -4.35 -13.76 5.07
CA PRO A 12 -3.84 -15.07 4.70
C PRO A 12 -4.37 -15.48 3.32
N ALA A 13 -3.53 -16.14 2.53
CA ALA A 13 -3.96 -16.66 1.24
C ALA A 13 -5.09 -17.70 1.46
N PRO A 14 -6.14 -17.72 0.61
CA PRO A 14 -7.18 -18.73 0.70
C PRO A 14 -6.57 -20.13 0.63
N LEU A 15 -6.98 -21.01 1.55
CA LEU A 15 -6.50 -22.39 1.59
C LEU A 15 -7.15 -23.29 0.51
N TYR A 16 -8.25 -22.83 -0.08
CA TYR A 16 -9.04 -23.59 -1.04
C TYR A 16 -8.83 -23.09 -2.46
N ARG A 17 -8.68 -24.04 -3.40
CA ARG A 17 -8.71 -23.77 -4.83
C ARG A 17 -10.15 -23.53 -5.27
N ASP A 18 -10.34 -22.82 -6.38
CA ASP A 18 -11.68 -22.62 -6.94
C ASP A 18 -12.29 -23.94 -7.43
N GLU A 19 -13.55 -23.88 -7.87
CA GLU A 19 -14.29 -25.02 -8.44
C GLU A 19 -13.57 -25.66 -9.66
N GLN A 20 -12.61 -24.95 -10.26
CA GLN A 20 -11.82 -25.39 -11.42
C GLN A 20 -10.39 -25.85 -11.03
N MET A 21 -10.10 -25.98 -9.72
CA MET A 21 -8.78 -26.30 -9.17
C MET A 21 -7.65 -25.35 -9.59
N GLN A 22 -7.96 -24.11 -9.98
CA GLN A 22 -6.96 -23.09 -10.24
C GLN A 22 -6.59 -22.35 -8.95
N ASN A 23 -5.34 -21.90 -8.88
CA ASN A 23 -4.91 -21.02 -7.81
C ASN A 23 -5.48 -19.62 -8.08
N ILE A 24 -6.54 -19.24 -7.36
CA ILE A 24 -6.98 -17.83 -7.35
C ILE A 24 -5.86 -17.01 -6.71
N ILE A 25 -5.38 -15.98 -7.42
CA ILE A 25 -4.52 -14.96 -6.83
C ILE A 25 -5.43 -14.05 -5.97
N PRO A 26 -5.30 -14.07 -4.63
CA PRO A 26 -6.15 -13.26 -3.79
C PRO A 26 -5.86 -11.77 -4.00
N GLN A 27 -6.88 -10.93 -3.82
CA GLN A 27 -6.75 -9.49 -3.94
C GLN A 27 -7.29 -8.80 -2.69
N VAL A 28 -6.69 -7.66 -2.32
CA VAL A 28 -7.16 -6.84 -1.20
C VAL A 28 -6.99 -5.35 -1.50
N PRO A 29 -8.01 -4.50 -1.27
CA PRO A 29 -7.83 -3.05 -1.39
C PRO A 29 -6.85 -2.50 -0.35
N LEU A 30 -6.02 -1.53 -0.74
CA LEU A 30 -5.13 -0.82 0.18
C LEU A 30 -5.89 -0.13 1.31
N SER A 31 -7.08 0.41 1.02
CA SER A 31 -7.95 1.05 2.02
C SER A 31 -8.29 0.10 3.18
N VAL A 32 -8.54 -1.18 2.90
CA VAL A 32 -8.80 -2.20 3.92
C VAL A 32 -7.57 -2.42 4.80
N LEU A 33 -6.38 -2.48 4.21
CA LEU A 33 -5.14 -2.65 4.97
C LEU A 33 -4.82 -1.45 5.86
N LEU A 34 -5.12 -0.24 5.38
CA LEU A 34 -4.91 1.01 6.10
C LEU A 34 -5.85 1.19 7.30
N GLN A 35 -6.98 0.46 7.36
CA GLN A 35 -7.86 0.46 8.55
C GLN A 35 -7.10 0.10 9.83
N LYS A 36 -5.98 -0.63 9.75
CA LYS A 36 -5.06 -0.86 10.87
C LYS A 36 -4.67 0.43 11.63
N PHE A 37 -4.65 1.58 10.95
CA PHE A 37 -4.20 2.87 11.48
C PHE A 37 -5.33 3.88 11.66
N ASN A 38 -6.59 3.47 11.69
CA ASN A 38 -7.73 4.39 11.82
C ASN A 38 -8.11 4.76 13.26
N GLY A 39 -7.33 4.32 14.27
CA GLY A 39 -7.64 4.56 15.68
C GLY A 39 -8.82 3.78 16.24
N THR A 40 -9.42 2.86 15.48
CA THR A 40 -10.57 2.03 15.91
C THR A 40 -10.30 0.53 15.78
N THR A 41 -9.63 0.09 14.72
CA THR A 41 -9.35 -1.32 14.48
C THR A 41 -8.32 -1.85 15.48
N GLU A 42 -8.75 -2.81 16.31
CA GLU A 42 -7.87 -3.51 17.23
C GLU A 42 -7.26 -4.74 16.57
N LYS A 43 -6.00 -4.99 16.91
CA LYS A 43 -5.28 -6.17 16.45
C LYS A 43 -4.66 -6.91 17.63
N GLU A 44 -4.91 -8.21 17.68
CA GLU A 44 -4.28 -9.10 18.65
C GLU A 44 -2.81 -9.33 18.28
N TYR A 45 -1.93 -9.16 19.27
CA TYR A 45 -0.52 -9.51 19.20
C TYR A 45 -0.24 -10.55 20.28
N LYS A 46 0.13 -11.77 19.84
CA LYS A 46 0.53 -12.84 20.74
C LYS A 46 2.01 -12.68 21.10
N THR A 47 2.29 -12.53 22.38
CA THR A 47 3.64 -12.61 22.93
C THR A 47 3.84 -13.98 23.59
N TYR A 48 5.05 -14.25 24.10
CA TYR A 48 5.34 -15.54 24.75
C TYR A 48 4.46 -15.81 25.99
N ASN A 49 4.02 -14.76 26.69
CA ASN A 49 3.28 -14.88 27.95
C ASN A 49 1.85 -14.32 27.90
N GLU A 50 1.52 -13.44 26.94
CA GLU A 50 0.25 -12.70 26.94
C GLU A 50 -0.23 -12.37 25.53
N ASN A 51 -1.55 -12.29 25.36
CA ASN A 51 -2.20 -11.71 24.18
C ASN A 51 -2.51 -10.25 24.46
N ILE A 52 -1.95 -9.35 23.67
CA ILE A 52 -2.11 -7.91 23.83
C ILE A 52 -2.94 -7.39 22.64
N MET A 53 -4.02 -6.68 22.94
CA MET A 53 -4.76 -5.93 21.92
C MET A 53 -4.08 -4.58 21.71
N LYS A 54 -3.72 -4.27 20.46
CA LYS A 54 -3.14 -2.98 20.08
C LYS A 54 -4.01 -2.29 19.04
N ARG A 55 -4.12 -0.98 19.18
CA ARG A 55 -4.78 -0.07 18.25
C ARG A 55 -3.75 0.95 17.79
N PHE A 56 -3.82 1.36 16.52
CA PHE A 56 -2.90 2.33 15.96
C PHE A 56 -3.66 3.46 15.29
N GLU A 57 -3.11 4.65 15.38
CA GLU A 57 -3.52 5.85 14.66
C GLU A 57 -2.27 6.63 14.26
N LEU A 58 -2.36 7.40 13.18
CA LEU A 58 -1.29 8.29 12.76
C LEU A 58 -1.45 9.63 13.46
N LEU A 59 -0.35 10.17 13.97
CA LEU A 59 -0.32 11.52 14.55
C LEU A 59 0.32 12.55 13.61
N ARG A 60 1.17 12.09 12.69
CA ARG A 60 1.88 12.94 11.74
C ARG A 60 2.07 12.22 10.41
N LEU A 61 1.93 12.99 9.32
CA LEU A 61 2.16 12.55 7.96
C LEU A 61 3.53 13.04 7.43
N PRO A 62 4.44 12.16 7.00
CA PRO A 62 5.74 12.55 6.45
C PRO A 62 5.62 13.06 5.00
N GLU A 63 6.63 13.78 4.49
CA GLU A 63 6.64 14.16 3.08
C GLU A 63 6.76 12.94 2.14
N TYR A 64 7.52 11.93 2.57
CA TYR A 64 7.61 10.64 1.89
C TYR A 64 7.20 9.55 2.87
N LEU A 65 6.16 8.81 2.50
CA LEU A 65 5.66 7.69 3.27
C LEU A 65 6.12 6.38 2.63
N ILE A 66 6.79 5.56 3.42
CA ILE A 66 7.16 4.20 3.02
C ILE A 66 6.10 3.24 3.56
N ILE A 67 5.55 2.40 2.68
CA ILE A 67 4.64 1.31 3.04
C ILE A 67 5.32 0.00 2.70
N THR A 68 5.33 -0.95 3.65
CA THR A 68 5.88 -2.29 3.44
C THR A 68 4.78 -3.32 3.62
N TYR A 69 4.63 -4.25 2.68
CA TYR A 69 3.68 -5.36 2.80
C TYR A 69 4.40 -6.58 3.38
N LYS A 70 3.88 -7.12 4.48
CA LYS A 70 4.45 -8.31 5.12
C LYS A 70 4.12 -9.57 4.33
N ARG A 71 4.84 -9.77 3.22
CA ARG A 71 4.67 -10.92 2.33
C ARG A 71 5.29 -12.19 2.86
N PHE A 72 6.43 -12.11 3.54
CA PHE A 72 7.16 -13.28 3.99
C PHE A 72 6.76 -13.65 5.41
N GLN A 73 6.27 -14.87 5.60
CA GLN A 73 5.96 -15.43 6.91
C GLN A 73 6.75 -16.72 7.09
N LYS A 74 7.49 -16.81 8.21
CA LYS A 74 8.23 -18.02 8.56
C LYS A 74 7.32 -18.96 9.35
N ASN A 75 7.10 -20.16 8.83
CA ASN A 75 6.49 -21.26 9.57
C ASN A 75 7.59 -22.16 10.18
N GLN A 76 7.21 -23.28 10.80
CA GLN A 76 8.18 -24.18 11.47
C GLN A 76 9.21 -24.81 10.52
N TRP A 77 8.93 -24.88 9.21
CA TRP A 77 9.74 -25.61 8.24
C TRP A 77 10.30 -24.75 7.09
N PHE A 78 9.53 -23.77 6.61
CA PHE A 78 9.89 -22.93 5.47
C PHE A 78 9.36 -21.50 5.63
N VAL A 79 9.86 -20.61 4.78
CA VAL A 79 9.29 -19.27 4.59
C VAL A 79 8.29 -19.35 3.46
N GLU A 80 7.09 -18.83 3.69
CA GLU A 80 6.05 -18.71 2.68
C GLU A 80 5.90 -17.25 2.25
N LYS A 81 5.71 -17.02 0.96
CA LYS A 81 5.40 -15.71 0.39
C LYS A 81 3.90 -15.61 0.17
N ASN A 82 3.29 -14.57 0.73
CA ASN A 82 1.90 -14.22 0.50
C ASN A 82 1.73 -13.62 -0.91
N PRO A 83 0.97 -14.27 -1.81
CA PRO A 83 0.80 -13.84 -3.20
C PRO A 83 -0.31 -12.79 -3.38
N THR A 84 -0.90 -12.28 -2.30
CA THR A 84 -2.04 -11.35 -2.39
C THR A 84 -1.66 -10.08 -3.14
N ILE A 85 -2.40 -9.76 -4.19
CA ILE A 85 -2.30 -8.50 -4.93
C ILE A 85 -3.02 -7.41 -4.14
N VAL A 86 -2.37 -6.27 -4.01
CA VAL A 86 -2.96 -5.12 -3.32
C VAL A 86 -3.50 -4.17 -4.38
N ASN A 87 -4.79 -3.87 -4.30
CA ASN A 87 -5.45 -2.94 -5.19
C ASN A 87 -5.32 -1.52 -4.61
N PHE A 88 -4.56 -0.66 -5.28
CA PHE A 88 -4.34 0.73 -4.85
C PHE A 88 -4.43 1.68 -6.04
N PRO A 89 -5.02 2.87 -5.88
CA PRO A 89 -4.86 3.93 -6.86
C PRO A 89 -3.43 4.47 -6.80
N ILE A 90 -2.82 4.76 -7.95
CA ILE A 90 -1.44 5.26 -8.03
C ILE A 90 -1.29 6.74 -7.62
N SER A 91 -2.41 7.45 -7.46
CA SER A 91 -2.47 8.86 -7.09
C SER A 91 -3.67 9.11 -6.20
N ASN A 92 -3.63 10.22 -5.45
CA ASN A 92 -4.74 10.71 -4.64
C ASN A 92 -5.20 9.76 -3.53
N VAL A 93 -4.28 8.96 -2.95
CA VAL A 93 -4.59 8.16 -1.76
C VAL A 93 -4.70 9.11 -0.56
N ASP A 94 -5.89 9.23 0.03
CA ASP A 94 -6.12 10.04 1.22
C ASP A 94 -5.85 9.24 2.50
N LEU A 95 -5.01 9.79 3.38
CA LEU A 95 -4.71 9.22 4.70
C LEU A 95 -5.37 10.00 5.85
N PHE A 96 -6.28 10.93 5.56
CA PHE A 96 -6.98 11.73 6.56
C PHE A 96 -7.66 10.87 7.64
N ASP A 97 -8.35 9.79 7.23
CA ASP A 97 -9.05 8.90 8.17
C ASP A 97 -8.10 8.02 9.00
N CYS A 98 -6.81 7.94 8.63
CA CYS A 98 -5.78 7.32 9.44
C CYS A 98 -5.20 8.27 10.50
N LEU A 99 -5.45 9.57 10.40
CA LEU A 99 -5.01 10.54 11.41
C LEU A 99 -5.94 10.50 12.63
N SER A 100 -5.33 10.61 13.81
CA SER A 100 -6.03 10.85 15.07
C SER A 100 -6.85 12.13 14.97
N GLU A 101 -8.09 12.11 15.48
CA GLU A 101 -9.06 13.20 15.35
C GLU A 101 -8.48 14.55 15.78
N ASP A 102 -7.77 14.57 16.92
CA ASP A 102 -7.17 15.78 17.49
C ASP A 102 -6.06 16.39 16.63
N THR A 103 -5.46 15.61 15.71
CA THR A 103 -4.32 16.04 14.88
C THR A 103 -4.70 16.37 13.45
N ARG A 104 -5.94 16.09 13.03
CA ARG A 104 -6.38 16.28 11.63
C ARG A 104 -6.26 17.72 11.17
N PHE A 105 -6.62 18.67 12.03
CA PHE A 105 -6.59 20.11 11.73
C PHE A 105 -5.16 20.66 11.56
N ASP A 106 -4.15 19.98 12.07
CA ASP A 106 -2.74 20.36 11.88
C ASP A 106 -2.21 20.00 10.48
N HIS A 107 -2.96 19.17 9.73
CA HIS A 107 -2.53 18.62 8.45
C HIS A 107 -3.29 19.25 7.29
N LYS A 108 -2.72 20.31 6.70
CA LYS A 108 -3.27 20.95 5.49
C LYS A 108 -3.38 19.99 4.29
N TYR A 109 -2.46 19.02 4.20
CA TYR A 109 -2.39 18.07 3.09
C TYR A 109 -2.34 16.65 3.66
N THR A 110 -3.17 15.76 3.10
CA THR A 110 -3.28 14.35 3.53
C THR A 110 -3.26 13.35 2.39
N THR A 111 -3.21 13.83 1.14
CA THR A 111 -3.25 12.99 -0.05
C THR A 111 -1.85 12.67 -0.57
N TYR A 112 -1.66 11.44 -1.04
CA TYR A 112 -0.38 10.92 -1.49
C TYR A 112 -0.45 10.35 -2.90
N ASP A 113 0.65 10.52 -3.62
CA ASP A 113 0.87 9.93 -4.94
C ASP A 113 2.03 8.93 -4.90
N LEU A 114 1.85 7.79 -5.57
CA LEU A 114 2.89 6.76 -5.66
C LEU A 114 4.06 7.29 -6.49
N VAL A 115 5.28 7.13 -5.99
CA VAL A 115 6.49 7.51 -6.72
C VAL A 115 7.41 6.33 -7.02
N ALA A 116 7.35 5.28 -6.20
CA ALA A 116 8.06 4.04 -6.44
C ALA A 116 7.32 2.83 -5.86
N ASN A 117 7.40 1.71 -6.54
CA ASN A 117 6.87 0.41 -6.15
C ASN A 117 7.94 -0.66 -6.38
N ILE A 118 8.46 -1.22 -5.30
CA ILE A 118 9.40 -2.33 -5.32
C ILE A 118 8.61 -3.62 -5.25
N VAL A 119 8.88 -4.53 -6.17
CA VAL A 119 8.21 -5.81 -6.30
C VAL A 119 9.23 -6.91 -6.05
N HIS A 120 8.80 -7.96 -5.35
CA HIS A 120 9.55 -9.21 -5.27
C HIS A 120 8.82 -10.25 -6.10
N ASP A 121 9.48 -10.87 -7.06
CA ASP A 121 8.96 -11.95 -7.89
C ASP A 121 9.60 -13.29 -7.52
N GLY A 122 8.86 -14.40 -7.68
CA GLY A 122 9.37 -15.74 -7.37
C GLY A 122 9.28 -16.13 -5.89
N LYS A 123 10.00 -17.19 -5.53
CA LYS A 123 9.98 -17.84 -4.20
C LYS A 123 10.86 -17.09 -3.19
N PRO A 124 10.62 -17.22 -1.87
CA PRO A 124 11.42 -16.53 -0.84
C PRO A 124 12.94 -16.75 -0.88
N ASP A 125 13.39 -17.90 -1.37
CA ASP A 125 14.79 -18.35 -1.36
C ASP A 125 15.52 -18.09 -2.69
N ALA A 126 14.80 -17.82 -3.76
CA ALA A 126 15.34 -17.68 -5.12
C ALA A 126 14.58 -16.61 -5.94
N GLY A 127 14.05 -15.60 -5.25
CA GLY A 127 13.30 -14.52 -5.88
C GLY A 127 14.18 -13.38 -6.37
N ASN A 128 13.62 -12.57 -7.26
CA ASN A 128 14.26 -11.38 -7.80
C ASN A 128 13.48 -10.13 -7.39
N TYR A 129 14.16 -8.99 -7.42
CA TYR A 129 13.55 -7.70 -7.14
C TYR A 129 13.58 -6.81 -8.37
N ARG A 130 12.48 -6.10 -8.59
CA ARG A 130 12.40 -5.02 -9.57
C ARG A 130 11.73 -3.81 -8.95
N ILE A 131 12.02 -2.64 -9.50
CA ILE A 131 11.44 -1.37 -9.07
C ILE A 131 10.69 -0.73 -10.22
N GLN A 132 9.46 -0.31 -9.96
CA GLN A 132 8.63 0.48 -10.84
C GLN A 132 8.59 1.90 -10.29
N LEU A 133 9.08 2.90 -11.03
CA LEU A 133 9.18 4.28 -10.55
C LEU A 133 8.72 5.29 -11.59
N VAL A 134 8.18 6.41 -11.12
CA VAL A 134 7.78 7.52 -11.98
C VAL A 134 8.97 8.44 -12.24
N HIS A 135 9.28 8.68 -13.51
CA HIS A 135 10.24 9.70 -13.88
C HIS A 135 9.58 11.08 -13.81
N VAL A 136 10.09 11.96 -12.94
CA VAL A 136 9.46 13.25 -12.61
C VAL A 136 9.30 14.15 -13.84
N GLY A 137 10.30 14.20 -14.71
CA GLY A 137 10.29 15.10 -15.87
C GLY A 137 9.32 14.67 -16.99
N SER A 138 9.24 13.37 -17.28
CA SER A 138 8.37 12.86 -18.36
C SER A 138 7.02 12.38 -17.88
N ARG A 139 6.82 12.22 -16.56
CA ARG A 139 5.61 11.64 -15.93
C ARG A 139 5.30 10.21 -16.38
N LYS A 140 6.28 9.54 -16.99
CA LYS A 140 6.19 8.14 -17.43
C LYS A 140 6.71 7.20 -16.35
N TRP A 141 6.19 5.98 -16.34
CA TRP A 141 6.62 4.93 -15.43
C TRP A 141 7.66 4.04 -16.10
N PHE A 142 8.67 3.66 -15.33
CA PHE A 142 9.72 2.76 -15.76
C PHE A 142 9.83 1.60 -14.78
N GLU A 143 10.05 0.42 -15.32
CA GLU A 143 10.42 -0.77 -14.57
C GLU A 143 11.90 -1.04 -14.78
N LEU A 144 12.61 -1.20 -13.67
CA LEU A 144 14.03 -1.51 -13.62
C LEU A 144 14.22 -2.85 -12.92
N GLU A 145 14.86 -3.76 -13.62
CA GLU A 145 15.30 -5.07 -13.11
C GLU A 145 16.80 -5.19 -13.40
N ASP A 146 17.61 -4.99 -12.37
CA ASP A 146 19.06 -4.84 -12.47
C ASP A 146 19.49 -3.81 -13.53
N LEU A 147 20.07 -4.29 -14.64
CA LEU A 147 20.55 -3.45 -15.75
C LEU A 147 19.49 -3.18 -16.82
N HIS A 148 18.32 -3.80 -16.73
CA HIS A 148 17.25 -3.67 -17.71
C HIS A 148 16.28 -2.59 -17.30
N VAL A 149 16.05 -1.61 -18.18
CA VAL A 149 15.11 -0.51 -17.97
C VAL A 149 14.09 -0.53 -19.10
N LYS A 150 12.79 -0.55 -18.75
CA LYS A 150 11.70 -0.48 -19.74
C LYS A 150 10.61 0.48 -19.27
N GLU A 151 10.02 1.22 -20.21
CA GLU A 151 8.81 1.99 -19.95
C GLU A 151 7.63 1.02 -19.71
N ILE A 152 6.80 1.31 -18.71
CA ILE A 152 5.60 0.52 -18.41
C ILE A 152 4.37 1.43 -18.33
N LEU A 153 3.21 0.85 -18.57
CA LEU A 153 1.94 1.55 -18.40
C LEU A 153 1.53 1.52 -16.91
N PRO A 154 0.89 2.58 -16.38
CA PRO A 154 0.56 2.65 -14.95
C PRO A 154 -0.32 1.50 -14.45
N GLN A 155 -1.21 0.96 -15.30
CA GLN A 155 -2.05 -0.19 -14.96
C GLN A 155 -1.25 -1.48 -14.69
N MET A 156 0.00 -1.59 -15.14
CA MET A 156 0.85 -2.75 -14.87
C MET A 156 1.39 -2.76 -13.43
N ILE A 157 1.37 -1.62 -12.74
CA ILE A 157 1.92 -1.46 -11.38
C ILE A 157 1.04 -2.18 -10.36
N VAL A 158 -0.27 -2.01 -10.49
CA VAL A 158 -1.26 -2.55 -9.54
C VAL A 158 -1.43 -4.07 -9.65
N LEU A 159 -0.96 -4.67 -10.74
CA LEU A 159 -0.97 -6.12 -10.96
C LEU A 159 0.18 -6.85 -10.28
N ALA A 160 1.18 -6.11 -9.78
CA ALA A 160 2.38 -6.69 -9.20
C ALA A 160 2.21 -7.03 -7.71
N GLU A 161 2.96 -8.03 -7.24
CA GLU A 161 3.09 -8.39 -5.83
C GLU A 161 3.94 -7.34 -5.07
N SER A 162 3.43 -6.11 -5.03
CA SER A 162 4.05 -4.92 -4.43
C SER A 162 4.58 -5.23 -3.03
N TYR A 163 5.88 -5.08 -2.81
CA TYR A 163 6.55 -5.42 -1.56
C TYR A 163 6.82 -4.18 -0.71
N ILE A 164 7.37 -3.13 -1.32
CA ILE A 164 7.61 -1.83 -0.68
C ILE A 164 7.14 -0.74 -1.62
N GLN A 165 6.44 0.26 -1.09
CA GLN A 165 6.02 1.43 -1.83
C GLN A 165 6.55 2.69 -1.18
N ILE A 166 6.84 3.69 -2.02
CA ILE A 166 7.17 5.04 -1.61
C ILE A 166 6.12 5.96 -2.19
N TRP A 167 5.51 6.73 -1.30
CA TRP A 167 4.43 7.66 -1.57
C TRP A 167 4.88 9.07 -1.24
N LYS A 168 4.58 10.04 -2.09
CA LYS A 168 4.91 11.45 -1.87
C LYS A 168 3.66 12.23 -1.50
N LEU A 169 3.74 13.03 -0.43
CA LEU A 169 2.66 13.92 -0.03
C LEU A 169 2.41 14.95 -1.13
N ASN A 170 1.17 15.03 -1.60
CA ASN A 170 0.76 16.03 -2.57
C ASN A 170 0.47 17.35 -1.86
N ARG A 171 1.31 18.35 -2.12
CA ARG A 171 1.18 19.72 -1.59
C ARG A 171 0.54 20.70 -2.57
N LEU A 172 0.07 20.20 -3.73
CA LEU A 172 -0.56 21.04 -4.74
C LEU A 172 -2.04 21.28 -4.43
N LYS A 173 -2.74 20.26 -3.92
CA LYS A 173 -4.16 20.35 -3.58
C LYS A 173 -4.47 19.78 -2.20
N THR A 174 -5.34 20.45 -1.45
CA THR A 174 -5.88 19.94 -0.19
C THR A 174 -6.89 18.82 -0.45
N ARG A 175 -7.35 18.19 0.63
CA ARG A 175 -8.40 17.16 0.55
C ARG A 175 -9.70 17.75 0.01
N GLU A 176 -10.09 18.92 0.48
CA GLU A 176 -11.32 19.61 0.09
C GLU A 176 -11.32 19.95 -1.40
N GLU A 177 -10.22 20.51 -1.90
CA GLU A 177 -10.06 20.87 -3.32
C GLU A 177 -10.19 19.65 -4.26
N ARG A 178 -9.74 18.47 -3.81
CA ARG A 178 -9.86 17.23 -4.60
C ARG A 178 -11.25 16.62 -4.52
N MET A 179 -11.96 16.82 -3.42
CA MET A 179 -13.34 16.36 -3.28
C MET A 179 -14.30 17.17 -4.16
N SER A 180 -14.05 18.48 -4.33
CA SER A 180 -14.86 19.31 -5.23
C SER A 180 -14.70 18.92 -6.71
N GLU A 181 -13.52 18.52 -7.16
CA GLU A 181 -13.29 18.14 -8.57
C GLU A 181 -14.08 16.91 -9.00
N GLY A 182 -14.28 15.94 -8.09
CA GLY A 182 -15.08 14.75 -8.39
C GLY A 182 -16.57 15.05 -8.56
N ILE A 183 -17.06 16.20 -8.06
CA ILE A 183 -18.45 16.62 -8.19
C ILE A 183 -18.67 17.34 -9.52
N ASP A 184 -17.70 18.15 -9.95
CA ASP A 184 -17.79 18.90 -11.21
C ASP A 184 -17.70 17.96 -12.43
N ASP A 185 -16.85 16.93 -12.41
CA ASP A 185 -16.74 15.94 -13.50
C ASP A 185 -18.07 15.17 -13.70
N ASP A 186 -18.75 14.79 -12.61
CA ASP A 186 -20.02 14.04 -12.66
C ASP A 186 -21.19 14.94 -13.12
N SER A 187 -21.13 16.25 -12.86
CA SER A 187 -22.09 17.24 -13.34
C SER A 187 -21.92 17.64 -14.81
N SER A 188 -20.75 17.36 -15.39
CA SER A 188 -20.42 17.64 -16.79
C SER A 188 -20.72 16.45 -17.73
N ALA A 189 -21.03 15.28 -17.16
CA ALA A 189 -21.37 14.05 -17.87
C ALA A 189 -22.88 13.78 -18.00
N SER A 190 -23.73 14.72 -17.54
CA SER A 190 -25.20 14.65 -17.57
C SER A 190 -25.84 15.60 -18.57
#